data_AF-X0W7D1-F1
#
_entry.id   AF-X0W7D1-F1
#
_cell.length_a   1.000
_cell.length_b   1.000
_cell.length_c   1.000
_cell.angle_alpha   90.00
_cell.angle_beta   90.00
_cell.angle_gamma   90.00
#
_symmetry.space_group_name_H-M   'P 1'
#
loop_
_entity.id
_entity.type
_entity.pdbx_description
1 polymer ?
#
loop_
_entity_poly.entity_id
_entity_poly.type
_entity_poly.pdbx_seq_one_letter_code
_entity_poly.pdbx_strand_id
1 'polypeptide(L)' 'PWEHENFIISGRGTLEVDGKTVDLKPGDVSFIPSNAHHHFQATEPMEML' A
#
# COMPACT_ATOMS: atom_id res chain seq x y z
N PRO A 1 -7.58 9.94 -12.11
CA PRO A 1 -7.42 10.05 -10.64
C PRO A 1 -8.60 9.40 -9.91
N TRP A 2 -8.36 8.21 -9.39
CA TRP A 2 -9.35 7.45 -8.63
C TRP A 2 -8.76 7.14 -7.26
N GLU A 3 -9.64 6.82 -6.33
CA GLU A 3 -9.19 6.18 -5.11
C GLU A 3 -8.71 4.75 -5.41
N HIS A 4 -7.93 4.19 -4.49
CA HIS A 4 -7.53 2.79 -4.53
C HIS A 4 -7.65 2.14 -3.15
N GLU A 5 -8.23 0.96 -3.11
CA GLU A 5 -8.24 0.08 -1.95
C GLU A 5 -7.42 -1.17 -2.28
N ASN A 6 -6.49 -1.54 -1.40
CA ASN A 6 -5.71 -2.77 -1.56
C ASN A 6 -5.77 -3.60 -0.28
N PHE A 7 -5.83 -4.92 -0.45
CA PHE A 7 -5.62 -5.86 0.64
C PHE A 7 -4.32 -6.64 0.43
N ILE A 8 -3.47 -6.67 1.45
CA ILE A 8 -2.18 -7.39 1.38
C ILE A 8 -2.43 -8.87 1.67
N ILE A 9 -2.32 -9.71 0.63
CA ILE A 9 -2.52 -11.17 0.74
C ILE A 9 -1.27 -11.82 1.33
N SER A 10 -0.10 -11.48 0.81
CA SER A 10 1.19 -12.04 1.22
C SER A 10 2.35 -11.06 0.97
N GLY A 11 3.50 -11.32 1.60
CA GLY A 11 4.69 -10.46 1.50
C GLY A 11 4.75 -9.32 2.50
N ARG A 12 5.72 -8.42 2.32
CA ARG A 12 5.98 -7.26 3.19
C ARG A 12 6.52 -6.09 2.38
N GLY A 13 6.26 -4.88 2.87
CA GLY A 13 6.76 -3.66 2.25
C GLY A 13 6.38 -2.42 3.02
N THR A 14 6.42 -1.29 2.34
CA THR A 14 5.94 0.00 2.83
C THR A 14 5.01 0.64 1.81
N LEU A 15 4.11 1.47 2.32
CA LEU A 15 3.28 2.37 1.53
C LEU A 15 3.56 3.79 1.98
N GLU A 16 4.01 4.64 1.07
CA GLU A 16 4.04 6.09 1.26
C GLU A 16 2.78 6.71 0.66
N VAL A 17 2.11 7.57 1.43
CA VAL A 17 1.02 8.43 0.95
C VAL A 17 1.26 9.85 1.47
N ASP A 18 1.39 10.81 0.56
CA ASP A 18 1.62 12.23 0.86
C ASP A 18 2.73 12.48 1.91
N GLY A 19 3.88 11.78 1.75
CA GLY A 19 5.05 11.91 2.62
C GLY A 19 4.94 11.17 3.96
N LYS A 20 3.86 10.43 4.21
CA LYS A 20 3.74 9.53 5.36
C LYS A 20 3.96 8.08 4.93
N THR A 21 4.95 7.43 5.52
CA THR A 21 5.24 6.01 5.28
C THR A 21 4.64 5.14 6.38
N VAL A 22 4.05 4.02 5.98
CA VAL A 22 3.58 2.95 6.88
C VAL A 22 4.08 1.60 6.41
N ASP A 23 4.34 0.70 7.35
CA ASP A 23 4.68 -0.69 7.05
C ASP A 23 3.44 -1.47 6.61
N LEU A 24 3.62 -2.39 5.66
CA LEU A 24 2.60 -3.29 5.16
C LEU A 24 2.96 -4.75 5.50
N LYS A 25 1.96 -5.50 5.97
CA LYS A 25 2.04 -6.94 6.22
C LYS A 25 0.73 -7.65 5.81
N PRO A 26 0.74 -8.99 5.73
CA PRO A 26 -0.46 -9.73 5.35
C PRO A 26 -1.63 -9.44 6.29
N GLY A 27 -2.80 -9.19 5.73
CA GLY A 27 -4.00 -8.81 6.46
C GLY A 27 -4.22 -7.30 6.60
N ASP A 28 -3.25 -6.46 6.24
CA ASP A 28 -3.45 -5.01 6.22
C ASP A 28 -4.33 -4.61 5.01
N VAL A 29 -5.11 -3.55 5.21
CA VAL A 29 -5.91 -2.88 4.17
C VAL A 29 -5.41 -1.46 4.03
N SER A 30 -5.12 -1.01 2.82
CA SER A 30 -4.81 0.38 2.53
C SER A 30 -5.94 1.04 1.75
N PHE A 31 -6.34 2.24 2.17
CA PHE A 31 -7.18 3.14 1.39
C PHE A 31 -6.35 4.35 0.98
N ILE A 32 -6.30 4.62 -0.32
CA ILE A 32 -5.55 5.73 -0.92
C ILE A 32 -6.57 6.70 -1.52
N PRO A 33 -6.69 7.94 -0.98
CA PRO A 33 -7.62 8.93 -1.51
C PRO A 33 -7.32 9.29 -2.97
N SER A 34 -8.35 9.68 -3.72
CA SER A 34 -8.17 10.18 -5.07
C SER A 34 -7.22 11.40 -5.11
N ASN A 35 -6.30 11.39 -6.07
CA ASN A 35 -5.24 12.38 -6.27
C ASN A 35 -4.10 12.38 -5.22
N ALA A 36 -4.10 11.48 -4.23
CA ALA A 36 -2.98 11.37 -3.31
C ALA A 36 -1.75 10.77 -4.02
N HIS A 37 -0.57 11.37 -3.81
CA HIS A 37 0.66 10.82 -4.35
C HIS A 37 1.08 9.63 -3.48
N HIS A 38 1.29 8.48 -4.11
CA HIS A 38 1.56 7.25 -3.38
C HIS A 38 2.60 6.36 -4.07
N HIS A 39 3.31 5.59 -3.24
CA HIS A 39 4.31 4.64 -3.70
C HIS A 39 4.30 3.39 -2.81
N PHE A 40 4.16 2.22 -3.44
CA PHE A 40 4.37 0.93 -2.78
C PHE A 40 5.80 0.46 -3.02
N GLN A 41 6.49 0.09 -1.95
CA GLN A 41 7.81 -0.51 -2.02
C GLN A 41 7.82 -1.86 -1.30
N ALA A 42 7.94 -2.93 -2.07
CA ALA A 42 8.03 -4.29 -1.55
C ALA A 42 9.46 -4.59 -1.04
N THR A 43 9.59 -5.14 0.16
CA THR A 43 10.86 -5.66 0.71
C THR A 43 11.02 -7.17 0.49
N GLU A 44 9.90 -7.84 0.25
CA GLU A 44 9.75 -9.24 -0.15
C GLU A 44 8.70 -9.29 -1.27
N PRO A 45 8.61 -10.34 -2.11
CA PRO A 45 7.51 -10.47 -3.08
C PRO A 45 6.15 -10.27 -2.41
N MET A 46 5.39 -9.26 -2.85
CA MET A 46 4.14 -8.82 -2.22
C MET A 46 2.97 -8.99 -3.20
N GLU A 47 1.94 -9.69 -2.74
CA GLU A 47 0.70 -9.92 -3.47
C GLU A 47 -0.41 -9.07 -2.86
N MET A 48 -1.11 -8.32 -3.71
CA MET A 48 -2.16 -7.38 -3.34
C MET A 48 -3.41 -7.66 -4.18
N LEU A 49 -4.59 -7.50 -3.57
CA LEU A 49 -5.88 -7.54 -4.23
C LEU A 49 -6.47 -6.13 -4.34
#